data_AF-A0A9N9HB62-F1
#
_entry.id   AF-A0A9N9HB62-F1
#
_cell.length_a   1.000
_cell.length_b   1.000
_cell.length_c   1.000
_cell.angle_alpha   90.00
_cell.angle_beta   90.00
_cell.angle_gamma   90.00
#
_symmetry.space_group_name_H-M   'P 1'
#
loop_
_entity.id
_entity.type
_entity.pdbx_description
1 polymer ?
#
loop_
_entity_poly.entity_id
_entity_poly.type
_entity_poly.pdbx_seq_one_letter_code
_entity_poly.pdbx_strand_id
1 'polypeptide(L)'
;NELPEGSFETTNDTIDLTESTSTEPTVELTNTSEEIINSLIQLLEPFFIATEILSTSTYPTISDVRLTIIGLLRHIESFLETHLDTNLDECLVANSINFKLQEYWEYVDEPTTIGALLDPRSKAKTFKDMNKHNRAIALMRNKIDLYKNDT
;
A
#
# COMPACT_ATOMS: atom_id res chain seq x y z
N ASN A 1 -54.43 -77.52 -10.28
CA ASN A 1 -53.52 -76.65 -9.51
C ASN A 1 -54.05 -75.24 -9.56
N GLU A 2 -54.92 -74.92 -8.60
CA GLU A 2 -55.26 -73.55 -8.22
C GLU A 2 -54.13 -72.99 -7.34
N LEU A 3 -53.77 -71.73 -7.56
CA LEU A 3 -52.99 -70.85 -6.68
C LEU A 3 -53.39 -69.39 -7.03
N PRO A 4 -53.31 -68.44 -6.08
CA PRO A 4 -54.46 -67.66 -5.65
C PRO A 4 -54.33 -66.16 -5.93
N GLU A 5 -55.45 -65.47 -5.77
CA GLU A 5 -55.56 -64.02 -5.70
C GLU A 5 -54.73 -63.45 -4.53
N GLY A 6 -53.98 -62.39 -4.81
CA GLY A 6 -53.21 -61.61 -3.84
C GLY A 6 -53.19 -60.15 -4.26
N SER A 7 -53.80 -59.33 -3.41
CA SER A 7 -54.10 -57.90 -3.50
C SER A 7 -52.92 -56.98 -3.81
N PHE A 8 -53.18 -55.95 -4.63
CA PHE A 8 -52.33 -54.76 -4.76
C PHE A 8 -52.44 -53.89 -3.50
N GLU A 9 -51.37 -53.81 -2.72
CA GLU A 9 -51.18 -52.73 -1.74
C GLU A 9 -50.36 -51.61 -2.39
N THR A 10 -51.00 -50.45 -2.54
CA THR A 10 -50.34 -49.18 -2.85
C THR A 10 -49.82 -48.59 -1.53
N THR A 11 -48.52 -48.65 -1.28
CA THR A 11 -47.89 -47.86 -0.22
C THR A 11 -47.77 -46.41 -0.67
N ASN A 12 -48.55 -45.56 -0.01
CA ASN A 12 -48.45 -44.11 -0.04
C ASN A 12 -47.15 -43.65 0.62
N ASP A 13 -46.09 -43.42 -0.15
CA ASP A 13 -44.98 -42.61 0.32
C ASP A 13 -45.39 -41.14 0.27
N THR A 14 -45.81 -40.64 1.43
CA THR A 14 -46.04 -39.22 1.69
C THR A 14 -44.68 -38.53 1.61
N ILE A 15 -44.47 -37.75 0.55
CA ILE A 15 -43.33 -36.85 0.41
C ILE A 15 -43.49 -35.76 1.47
N ASP A 16 -42.71 -35.87 2.54
CA ASP A 16 -42.59 -34.81 3.53
C ASP A 16 -41.85 -33.62 2.90
N LEU A 17 -42.62 -32.58 2.57
CA LEU A 17 -42.11 -31.25 2.23
C LEU A 17 -41.66 -30.56 3.52
N THR A 18 -40.55 -31.03 4.10
CA THR A 18 -39.79 -30.21 5.04
C THR A 18 -38.71 -29.46 4.27
N GLU A 19 -39.11 -28.22 3.95
CA GLU A 19 -38.29 -27.09 3.55
C GLU A 19 -37.00 -27.03 4.40
N SER A 20 -35.96 -27.72 3.90
CA SER A 20 -34.60 -27.55 4.38
C SER A 20 -34.07 -26.29 3.71
N THR A 21 -34.33 -25.14 4.34
CA THR A 21 -33.65 -23.89 4.01
C THR A 21 -32.15 -24.14 4.07
N SER A 22 -31.53 -24.31 2.90
CA SER A 22 -30.09 -24.18 2.73
C SER A 22 -29.73 -22.75 3.13
N THR A 23 -29.34 -22.56 4.39
CA THR A 23 -28.63 -21.34 4.81
C THR A 23 -27.26 -21.36 4.16
N GLU A 24 -27.23 -20.77 2.98
CA GLU A 24 -26.07 -20.38 2.20
C GLU A 24 -25.00 -19.68 3.07
N PRO A 25 -23.73 -20.14 3.09
CA PRO A 25 -22.62 -19.44 3.74
C PRO A 25 -22.02 -18.37 2.80
N THR A 26 -22.87 -17.60 2.10
CA THR A 26 -22.43 -16.70 1.01
C THR A 26 -22.11 -15.28 1.49
N VAL A 27 -22.53 -14.91 2.70
CA VAL A 27 -22.47 -13.52 3.20
C VAL A 27 -21.14 -13.18 3.90
N GLU A 28 -20.41 -14.15 4.47
CA GLU A 28 -19.15 -13.87 5.17
C GLU A 28 -17.95 -13.65 4.23
N LEU A 29 -17.87 -14.41 3.13
CA LEU A 29 -16.75 -14.33 2.19
C LEU A 29 -16.70 -12.99 1.42
N THR A 30 -17.86 -12.39 1.14
CA THR A 30 -17.95 -11.14 0.37
C THR A 30 -17.45 -9.95 1.19
N ASN A 31 -17.81 -9.89 2.48
CA ASN A 31 -17.45 -8.78 3.36
C ASN A 31 -15.93 -8.72 3.59
N THR A 32 -15.28 -9.86 3.82
CA THR A 32 -13.82 -9.93 3.97
C THR A 32 -13.08 -9.55 2.69
N SER A 33 -13.58 -9.96 1.51
CA SER A 33 -12.95 -9.59 0.24
C SER A 33 -13.06 -8.09 -0.05
N GLU A 34 -14.19 -7.47 0.30
CA GLU A 34 -14.41 -6.04 0.14
C GLU A 34 -13.52 -5.22 1.10
N GLU A 35 -13.40 -5.65 2.36
CA GLU A 35 -12.49 -5.04 3.35
C GLU A 35 -11.03 -5.06 2.87
N ILE A 36 -10.56 -6.21 2.37
CA ILE A 36 -9.20 -6.34 1.83
C ILE A 36 -8.99 -5.40 0.64
N ILE A 37 -9.94 -5.35 -0.30
CA ILE A 37 -9.85 -4.47 -1.47
C ILE A 37 -9.79 -3.00 -1.04
N ASN A 38 -10.63 -2.60 -0.08
CA ASN A 38 -10.65 -1.24 0.44
C ASN A 38 -9.35 -0.87 1.14
N SER A 39 -8.77 -1.78 1.93
CA SER A 39 -7.45 -1.59 2.55
C SER A 39 -6.35 -1.41 1.50
N LEU A 40 -6.36 -2.22 0.44
CA LEU A 40 -5.39 -2.11 -0.66
C LEU A 40 -5.55 -0.79 -1.43
N ILE A 41 -6.78 -0.31 -1.64
CA ILE A 41 -7.04 1.00 -2.24
C ILE A 41 -6.42 2.10 -1.38
N GLN A 42 -6.65 2.08 -0.06
CA GLN A 42 -6.06 3.08 0.85
C GLN A 42 -4.53 3.03 0.87
N LEU A 43 -3.94 1.84 0.79
CA LEU A 43 -2.49 1.67 0.72
C LEU A 43 -1.91 2.27 -0.57
N LEU A 44 -2.59 2.07 -1.70
CA LEU A 44 -2.08 2.41 -3.03
C LEU A 44 -2.48 3.81 -3.52
N GLU A 45 -3.52 4.44 -2.97
CA GLU A 45 -3.99 5.76 -3.41
C GLU A 45 -2.88 6.84 -3.42
N PRO A 46 -2.01 6.97 -2.40
CA PRO A 46 -0.93 7.96 -2.45
C PRO A 46 0.09 7.71 -3.55
N PHE A 47 0.23 6.48 -4.06
CA PHE A 47 1.10 6.19 -5.20
C PHE A 47 0.54 6.77 -6.49
N PHE A 48 -0.78 6.76 -6.67
CA PHE A 48 -1.41 7.43 -7.81
C PHE A 48 -1.10 8.92 -7.79
N ILE A 49 -1.28 9.58 -6.64
CA ILE A 49 -0.98 11.01 -6.47
C ILE A 49 0.51 11.30 -6.70
N ALA A 50 1.39 10.45 -6.17
CA ALA A 50 2.83 10.54 -6.39
C ALA A 50 3.18 10.46 -7.88
N THR A 51 2.61 9.49 -8.60
CA THR A 51 2.81 9.33 -10.04
C THR A 51 2.28 10.54 -10.80
N GLU A 52 1.11 11.06 -10.45
CA GLU A 52 0.56 12.26 -11.08
C GLU A 52 1.52 13.46 -10.91
N ILE A 53 1.96 13.74 -9.68
CA ILE A 53 2.87 14.86 -9.39
C ILE A 53 4.18 14.72 -10.17
N LEU A 54 4.77 13.53 -10.18
CA LEU A 54 6.10 13.32 -10.77
C LEU A 54 6.08 13.15 -12.28
N SER A 55 5.01 12.59 -12.85
CA SER A 55 4.94 12.25 -14.28
C SER A 55 4.26 13.32 -15.11
N THR A 56 3.38 14.15 -14.52
CA THR A 56 2.73 15.26 -15.24
C THR A 56 3.54 16.56 -15.17
N SER A 57 4.54 16.64 -14.29
CA SER A 57 5.43 17.79 -14.24
C SER A 57 6.34 17.82 -15.47
N THR A 58 6.40 18.98 -16.13
CA THR A 58 7.36 19.22 -17.23
C THR A 58 8.81 19.23 -16.73
N TYR A 59 9.00 19.59 -15.46
CA TYR A 59 10.28 19.57 -14.76
C TYR A 59 10.02 19.20 -13.30
N PRO A 60 9.81 17.91 -12.96
CA PRO A 60 9.75 17.51 -11.57
C PRO A 60 11.05 17.96 -10.93
N THR A 61 10.99 18.89 -9.96
CA THR A 61 12.24 19.30 -9.34
C THR A 61 12.74 18.12 -8.55
N ILE A 62 14.06 17.96 -8.51
CA ILE A 62 14.70 16.91 -7.71
C ILE A 62 14.26 16.96 -6.23
N SER A 63 13.77 18.11 -5.77
CA SER A 63 13.16 18.33 -4.47
C SER A 63 11.75 17.75 -4.34
N ASP A 64 10.94 17.81 -5.41
CA ASP A 64 9.60 17.21 -5.44
C ASP A 64 9.71 15.69 -5.32
N VAL A 65 10.68 15.06 -6.02
CA VAL A 65 10.99 13.63 -5.87
C VAL A 65 11.25 13.25 -4.41
N ARG A 66 12.06 14.05 -3.70
CA ARG A 66 12.36 13.82 -2.28
C ARG A 66 11.11 13.85 -1.42
N LEU A 67 10.31 14.91 -1.58
CA LEU A 67 9.11 15.11 -0.76
C LEU A 67 8.09 14.01 -1.02
N THR A 68 7.95 13.57 -2.27
CA THR A 68 7.08 12.46 -2.64
C THR A 68 7.52 11.16 -1.99
N ILE A 69 8.80 10.77 -2.08
CA ILE A 69 9.27 9.52 -1.46
C ILE A 69 9.13 9.56 0.07
N ILE A 70 9.48 10.68 0.72
CA ILE A 70 9.25 10.86 2.17
C ILE A 70 7.76 10.72 2.50
N GLY A 71 6.88 11.31 1.69
CA GLY A 71 5.43 11.21 1.87
C GLY A 71 4.94 9.77 1.80
N LEU A 72 5.39 9.01 0.79
CA LEU A 72 5.05 7.60 0.62
C LEU A 72 5.59 6.72 1.77
N LEU A 73 6.83 6.91 2.20
CA LEU A 73 7.40 6.18 3.34
C LEU A 73 6.57 6.38 4.60
N ARG A 74 6.24 7.64 4.91
CA ARG A 74 5.42 7.98 6.08
C ARG A 74 4.00 7.43 6.00
N HIS A 75 3.42 7.40 4.79
CA HIS A 75 2.12 6.78 4.55
C HIS A 75 2.14 5.29 4.87
N ILE A 76 3.16 4.57 4.38
CA ILE A 76 3.29 3.13 4.63
C ILE A 76 3.52 2.85 6.12
N GLU A 77 4.38 3.63 6.79
CA GLU A 77 4.58 3.53 8.24
C GLU A 77 3.25 3.70 9.00
N SER A 78 2.48 4.74 8.68
CA SER A 78 1.16 4.98 9.28
C SER A 78 0.16 3.87 8.97
N PHE A 79 0.18 3.32 7.75
CA PHE A 79 -0.68 2.21 7.37
C PHE A 79 -0.38 0.96 8.20
N LEU A 80 0.90 0.61 8.35
CA LEU A 80 1.36 -0.53 9.15
C LEU A 80 0.98 -0.37 10.62
N GLU A 81 1.17 0.83 11.20
CA GLU A 81 0.75 1.14 12.58
C GLU A 81 -0.75 0.95 12.79
N THR A 82 -1.57 1.22 11.77
CA THR A 82 -3.04 1.15 11.85
C THR A 82 -3.57 -0.28 11.71
N HIS A 83 -2.86 -1.17 11.00
CA HIS A 83 -3.32 -2.53 10.65
C HIS A 83 -2.58 -3.66 11.39
N LEU A 84 -1.79 -3.30 12.41
CA LEU A 84 -0.83 -4.18 13.09
C LEU A 84 -1.47 -5.43 13.73
N ASP A 85 -2.74 -5.35 14.12
CA ASP A 85 -3.45 -6.40 14.85
C ASP A 85 -4.53 -7.15 14.03
N THR A 86 -4.83 -6.71 12.80
CA THR A 86 -6.03 -7.16 12.07
C THR A 86 -5.73 -7.91 10.77
N ASN A 87 -4.79 -7.43 9.94
CA ASN A 87 -4.68 -7.91 8.56
C ASN A 87 -3.24 -8.24 8.15
N LEU A 88 -2.83 -9.49 8.39
CA LEU A 88 -1.46 -9.96 8.14
C LEU A 88 -1.05 -9.83 6.65
N ASP A 89 -1.93 -10.17 5.72
CA ASP A 89 -1.61 -10.17 4.28
C ASP A 89 -1.39 -8.75 3.73
N GLU A 90 -2.20 -7.78 4.14
CA GLU A 90 -2.03 -6.38 3.75
C GLU A 90 -0.75 -5.78 4.35
N CYS A 91 -0.42 -6.16 5.59
CA CYS A 91 0.84 -5.79 6.21
C CYS A 91 2.04 -6.38 5.47
N LEU A 92 1.95 -7.60 4.93
CA LEU A 92 3.00 -8.19 4.10
C LEU A 92 3.21 -7.41 2.80
N VAL A 93 2.13 -6.98 2.14
CA VAL A 93 2.19 -6.13 0.94
C VAL A 93 2.82 -4.77 1.28
N ALA A 94 2.33 -4.10 2.32
CA ALA A 94 2.85 -2.80 2.76
C ALA A 94 4.34 -2.88 3.14
N ASN A 95 4.77 -3.92 3.87
CA ASN A 95 6.17 -4.15 4.19
C ASN A 95 7.04 -4.37 2.95
N SER A 96 6.54 -5.13 1.97
CA SER A 96 7.24 -5.37 0.71
C SER A 96 7.44 -4.06 -0.08
N ILE A 97 6.42 -3.21 -0.11
CA ILE A 97 6.50 -1.88 -0.73
C ILE A 97 7.49 -0.99 0.05
N ASN A 98 7.41 -0.97 1.39
CA ASN A 98 8.33 -0.20 2.23
C ASN A 98 9.79 -0.60 1.97
N PHE A 99 10.07 -1.90 1.94
CA PHE A 99 11.40 -2.42 1.67
C PHE A 99 11.94 -1.91 0.33
N LYS A 100 11.12 -2.00 -0.73
CA LYS A 100 11.54 -1.53 -2.06
C LYS A 100 11.73 0.00 -2.09
N LEU A 101 10.90 0.75 -1.39
CA LEU A 101 11.00 2.20 -1.33
C LEU A 101 12.25 2.66 -0.54
N GLN A 102 12.62 1.95 0.52
CA GLN A 102 13.87 2.17 1.27
C GLN A 102 15.10 1.89 0.39
N GLU A 103 15.08 0.82 -0.41
CA GLU A 103 16.14 0.52 -1.38
C GLU A 103 16.32 1.67 -2.38
N TYR A 104 15.23 2.23 -2.91
CA TYR A 104 15.31 3.40 -3.78
C TYR A 104 15.79 4.66 -3.05
N TRP A 105 15.42 4.82 -1.79
CA TRP A 105 15.83 5.96 -0.98
C TRP A 105 17.35 6.07 -0.85
N GLU A 106 18.07 4.95 -0.77
CA GLU A 106 19.54 4.95 -0.68
C GLU A 106 20.21 5.70 -1.85
N TYR A 107 19.66 5.59 -3.06
CA TYR A 107 20.18 6.27 -4.25
C TYR A 107 19.70 7.71 -4.38
N VAL A 108 18.54 8.01 -3.79
CA VAL A 108 17.84 9.28 -3.97
C VAL A 108 18.18 10.29 -2.86
N ASP A 109 18.54 9.83 -1.65
CA ASP A 109 18.68 10.70 -0.48
C ASP A 109 19.71 11.83 -0.68
N GLU A 110 20.94 11.48 -1.05
CA GLU A 110 22.04 12.45 -1.18
C GLU A 110 21.80 13.51 -2.27
N PRO A 111 21.58 13.14 -3.55
CA PRO A 111 21.41 14.14 -4.62
C PRO A 111 20.16 15.00 -4.39
N THR A 112 19.09 14.42 -3.85
CA THR A 112 17.88 15.20 -3.56
C THR A 112 17.99 16.07 -2.31
N THR A 113 18.86 15.74 -1.35
CA THR A 113 19.12 16.59 -0.19
C THR A 113 19.73 17.93 -0.62
N ILE A 114 20.69 17.90 -1.54
CA ILE A 114 21.29 19.12 -2.09
C ILE A 114 20.24 19.90 -2.90
N GLY A 115 19.48 19.20 -3.75
CA GLY A 115 18.39 19.82 -4.51
C GLY A 115 17.36 20.52 -3.62
N ALA A 116 16.91 19.85 -2.57
CA ALA A 116 15.96 20.39 -1.60
C ALA A 116 16.54 21.57 -0.81
N LEU A 117 17.86 21.59 -0.59
CA LEU A 117 18.58 22.71 0.01
C LEU A 117 18.69 23.90 -0.94
N LEU A 118 18.64 23.69 -2.26
CA LEU A 118 18.72 24.77 -3.24
C LEU A 118 17.35 25.32 -3.64
N ASP A 119 16.30 24.49 -3.66
CA ASP A 119 14.94 24.92 -4.00
C ASP A 119 14.26 25.62 -2.80
N PRO A 120 13.96 26.94 -2.88
CA PRO A 120 13.29 27.66 -1.80
C PRO A 120 11.95 27.07 -1.39
N ARG A 121 11.21 26.46 -2.34
CA ARG A 121 9.86 25.89 -2.11
C ARG A 121 9.90 24.66 -1.22
N SER A 122 10.96 23.86 -1.31
CA SER A 122 11.16 22.65 -0.49
C SER A 122 12.01 22.92 0.75
N LYS A 123 12.97 23.85 0.69
CA LYS A 123 13.95 24.12 1.75
C LYS A 123 13.31 24.25 3.13
N ALA A 124 12.30 25.09 3.26
CA ALA A 124 11.61 25.31 4.54
C ALA A 124 10.82 24.08 5.02
N LYS A 125 10.31 23.26 4.09
CA LYS A 125 9.55 22.05 4.40
C LYS A 125 10.47 20.91 4.84
N THR A 126 11.63 20.76 4.20
CA THR A 126 12.58 19.66 4.41
C THR A 126 13.45 19.86 5.65
N PHE A 127 13.87 21.10 5.94
CA PHE A 127 14.86 21.40 6.98
C PHE A 127 14.26 22.11 8.19
N LYS A 128 13.16 21.56 8.74
CA LYS A 128 12.63 21.99 10.04
C LYS A 128 13.57 21.65 11.20
N ASP A 129 14.32 20.56 11.05
CA ASP A 129 15.33 20.11 11.99
C ASP A 129 16.70 20.70 11.62
N MET A 130 17.31 21.42 12.57
CA MET A 130 18.60 22.07 12.39
C MET A 130 19.74 21.07 12.16
N ASN A 131 19.65 19.85 12.69
CA ASN A 131 20.65 18.81 12.44
C ASN A 131 20.62 18.38 10.97
N LYS A 132 19.43 18.18 10.40
CA LYS A 132 19.26 17.87 8.97
C LYS A 132 19.75 19.02 8.09
N HIS A 133 19.49 20.26 8.50
CA HIS A 133 19.99 21.45 7.81
C HIS A 133 21.53 21.47 7.77
N ASN A 134 22.18 21.31 8.93
CA ASN A 134 23.64 21.34 9.04
C ASN A 134 24.29 20.20 8.24
N ARG A 135 23.70 18.99 8.25
CA ARG A 135 24.16 17.87 7.41
C ARG A 135 24.09 18.20 5.93
N ALA A 136 23.00 18.80 5.46
CA ALA A 136 22.85 19.19 4.05
C ALA A 136 23.88 20.26 3.63
N ILE A 137 24.15 21.24 4.48
CA ILE A 137 25.18 22.25 4.24
C ILE A 137 26.58 21.62 4.18
N ALA A 138 26.90 20.69 5.09
CA ALA A 138 28.16 19.98 5.08
C ALA A 138 28.35 19.15 3.79
N LEU A 139 27.29 18.45 3.37
CA LEU A 139 27.28 17.68 2.13
C LEU A 139 27.54 18.59 0.90
N MET A 140 26.87 19.74 0.83
CA MET A 140 27.06 20.70 -0.25
C MET A 140 28.50 21.24 -0.30
N ARG A 141 29.10 21.56 0.86
CA ARG A 141 30.50 22.00 0.94
C ARG A 141 31.47 20.93 0.43
N ASN A 142 31.27 19.68 0.84
CA ASN A 142 32.08 18.55 0.38
C ASN A 142 32.02 18.41 -1.15
N LYS A 143 30.82 18.48 -1.75
CA LYS A 143 30.67 18.45 -3.21
C LYS A 143 31.39 19.62 -3.89
N ILE A 144 31.28 20.84 -3.36
CA ILE A 144 31.99 22.01 -3.90
C ILE A 144 33.50 21.78 -3.88
N ASP A 145 34.04 21.23 -2.79
CA ASP A 145 35.48 21.01 -2.66
C ASP A 145 35.97 19.88 -3.58
N LEU A 146 35.17 18.82 -3.79
CA LEU A 146 35.44 17.81 -4.83
C LEU A 146 35.58 18.46 -6.21
N TYR A 147 34.61 19.28 -6.62
CA TYR A 147 34.66 19.94 -7.92
C TYR A 147 35.85 20.89 -8.10
N LYS A 148 36.29 21.56 -7.03
CA LYS A 148 37.49 22.42 -7.07
C LYS A 148 38.79 21.65 -7.21
N ASN A 149 38.85 20.41 -6.72
CA ASN A 149 40.06 19.57 -6.78
C ASN A 149 40.14 18.76 -8.09
N ASP A 150 39.02 18.62 -8.79
CA ASP A 150 38.92 17.96 -10.10
C ASP A 150 39.15 18.94 -11.30
N THR A 151 39.44 20.22 -11.04
CA THR A 151 39.78 21.25 -12.04
C THR A 151 41.21 21.74 -11.89
#